data_AF-A0A6A5GW22-F1
#
_entry.id   AF-A0A6A5GW22-F1
#
_cell.length_a   1.000
_cell.length_b   1.000
_cell.length_c   1.000
_cell.angle_alpha   90.00
_cell.angle_beta   90.00
_cell.angle_gamma   90.00
#
_symmetry.space_group_name_H-M   'P 1'
#
loop_
_entity.id
_entity.type
_entity.pdbx_description
1 polymer ?
#
loop_
_entity_poly.entity_id
_entity_poly.type
_entity_poly.pdbx_seq_one_letter_code
_entity_poly.pdbx_strand_id
1 'polypeptide(L)'
;MDFTREALLAELELKDDIIDQLRKELAEYRMQNSTRKTAISSEPDVQVKRPIIGKSDEAFETIGNALRLNTFLRNLDATQIEKISSAMYPVEVQAGAIIIRQGDLGSIMYVIQEGKVQVVKDNRFVRTMEEGALFGELAILHHCERTATVRAIESCHLWAIERNVFHAIMMESAREKTMTMKRYLKWSNRFCGYPEEVLLRIAEFCTEMRYEAREELVVKPQYVYLVCRGSKVSAIF
;
A
#
# COMPACT_ATOMS: atom_id res chain seq x y z
N MET A 1 39.32 42.00 25.33
CA MET A 1 38.87 41.41 24.05
C MET A 1 37.70 40.48 24.38
N ASP A 2 36.56 41.04 24.78
CA ASP A 2 35.37 40.26 25.25
C ASP A 2 34.17 40.31 24.29
N PHE A 3 34.29 41.09 23.21
CA PHE A 3 33.18 41.40 22.30
C PHE A 3 32.66 40.19 21.49
N THR A 4 33.41 39.08 21.41
CA THR A 4 33.01 37.89 20.66
C THR A 4 32.25 36.87 21.50
N ARG A 5 32.49 36.80 22.82
CA ARG A 5 31.86 35.81 23.69
C ARG A 5 30.43 36.17 24.04
N GLU A 6 30.16 37.44 24.31
CA GLU A 6 28.79 37.94 24.57
C GLU A 6 27.91 37.82 23.32
N ALA A 7 28.46 38.12 22.14
CA ALA A 7 27.76 37.94 20.87
C ALA A 7 27.42 36.46 20.59
N LEU A 8 28.34 35.54 20.87
CA LEU A 8 28.11 34.10 20.74
C LEU A 8 27.07 33.58 21.75
N LEU A 9 27.06 34.10 22.98
CA LEU A 9 26.07 33.74 23.99
C LEU A 9 24.67 34.22 23.60
N ALA A 10 24.55 35.46 23.12
CA ALA A 10 23.28 35.98 22.60
C ALA A 10 22.77 35.19 21.38
N GLU A 11 23.68 34.75 20.51
CA GLU A 11 23.32 33.92 19.35
C GLU A 11 22.90 32.50 19.74
N LEU A 12 23.47 31.93 20.81
CA LEU A 12 23.06 30.65 21.37
C LEU A 12 21.69 30.74 22.04
N GLU A 13 21.44 31.78 22.85
CA GLU A 13 20.14 32.03 23.47
C GLU A 13 19.03 32.18 22.41
N LEU A 14 19.30 32.93 21.34
CA LEU A 14 18.35 33.08 20.23
C LEU A 14 18.06 31.74 19.53
N LYS A 15 19.06 30.86 19.40
CA LYS A 15 18.87 29.53 18.79
C LYS A 15 18.06 28.60 19.70
N ASP A 16 18.29 28.66 21.01
CA ASP A 16 17.53 27.88 21.98
C ASP A 16 16.05 28.32 21.99
N ASP A 17 15.78 29.62 21.92
CA ASP A 17 14.42 30.16 21.79
C ASP A 17 13.72 29.68 20.51
N ILE A 18 14.44 29.67 19.37
CA ILE A 18 13.91 29.15 18.10
C ILE A 18 13.63 27.65 18.20
N ILE A 19 14.51 26.88 18.83
CA ILE A 19 14.33 25.43 19.02
C ILE A 19 13.09 25.15 19.87
N ASP A 20 12.88 25.92 20.94
CA ASP A 20 11.72 25.75 21.81
C ASP A 20 10.42 26.18 21.14
N GLN A 21 10.45 27.22 20.31
CA GLN A 21 9.33 27.63 19.48
C GLN A 21 8.96 26.54 18.44
N LEU A 22 9.95 25.97 17.77
CA LEU A 22 9.75 24.86 16.84
C LEU A 22 9.23 23.59 17.53
N ARG A 23 9.70 23.28 18.75
CA ARG A 23 9.19 22.16 19.55
C ARG A 23 7.73 22.36 19.93
N LYS A 24 7.33 23.59 20.26
CA LYS A 24 5.95 23.94 20.59
C LYS A 24 5.03 23.81 19.37
N GLU A 25 5.42 24.34 18.22
CA GLU A 25 4.70 24.14 16.96
C GLU A 25 4.58 22.65 16.59
N LEU A 26 5.65 21.87 16.78
CA LEU A 26 5.64 20.43 16.51
C LEU A 26 4.69 19.68 17.46
N ALA A 27 4.57 20.10 18.72
CA ALA A 27 3.65 19.55 19.70
C ALA A 27 2.19 19.90 19.37
N GLU A 28 1.92 21.13 18.94
CA GLU A 28 0.60 21.58 18.47
C GLU A 28 0.18 20.84 17.20
N TYR A 29 1.08 20.69 16.23
CA TYR A 29 0.86 19.90 15.01
C TYR A 29 0.61 18.42 15.34
N ARG A 30 1.35 17.84 16.30
CA ARG A 30 1.12 16.48 16.79
C ARG A 30 -0.22 16.35 17.51
N MET A 31 -0.64 17.34 18.30
CA MET A 31 -1.97 17.33 18.95
C MET A 31 -3.11 17.42 17.92
N GLN A 32 -3.01 18.33 16.94
CA GLN A 32 -4.01 18.45 15.86
C GLN A 32 -4.12 17.18 15.00
N ASN A 33 -3.01 16.47 14.80
CA ASN A 33 -3.00 15.22 14.03
C ASN A 33 -3.18 13.94 14.88
N SER A 34 -3.04 14.01 16.21
CA SER A 34 -3.26 12.87 17.11
C SER A 34 -4.75 12.57 17.30
N THR A 35 -5.64 13.56 17.13
CA THR A 35 -7.10 13.40 17.21
C THR A 35 -7.76 13.01 15.88
N ARG A 36 -7.02 13.03 14.76
CA ARG A 36 -7.47 12.48 13.46
C ARG A 36 -7.05 11.01 13.25
N LYS A 37 -6.89 10.24 14.33
CA LYS A 37 -7.01 8.78 14.24
C LYS A 37 -8.50 8.44 14.25
N THR A 38 -9.22 8.85 13.20
CA THR A 38 -10.53 8.27 12.93
C THR A 38 -10.34 6.78 12.76
N ALA A 39 -11.07 5.99 13.55
CA ALA A 39 -11.14 4.56 13.34
C ALA A 39 -11.53 4.30 11.89
N ILE A 40 -10.68 3.60 11.14
CA ILE A 40 -11.00 3.14 9.80
C ILE A 40 -12.01 2.02 9.99
N SER A 41 -13.30 2.36 9.96
CA SER A 41 -14.35 1.35 9.87
C SER A 41 -14.29 0.80 8.45
N SER A 42 -13.83 -0.44 8.32
CA SER A 42 -14.11 -1.22 7.11
C SER A 42 -15.63 -1.36 7.00
N GLU A 43 -16.20 -0.95 5.88
CA GLU A 43 -17.58 -1.32 5.52
C GLU A 43 -17.72 -2.86 5.58
N PRO A 44 -18.89 -3.40 5.95
CA PRO A 44 -19.10 -4.84 6.11
C PRO A 44 -18.77 -5.62 4.83
N ASP A 45 -18.48 -6.92 4.97
CA ASP A 45 -18.27 -7.90 3.89
C ASP A 45 -19.48 -7.97 2.93
N VAL A 46 -19.64 -6.96 2.07
CA VAL A 46 -20.51 -7.06 0.90
C VAL A 46 -19.72 -7.89 -0.10
N GLN A 47 -20.31 -8.98 -0.60
CA GLN A 47 -19.76 -9.71 -1.75
C GLN A 47 -19.67 -8.75 -2.94
N VAL A 48 -18.53 -8.09 -3.10
CA VAL A 48 -18.28 -7.19 -4.21
C VAL A 48 -18.16 -8.05 -5.48
N LYS A 49 -19.10 -7.89 -6.41
CA LYS A 49 -18.97 -8.49 -7.74
C LYS A 49 -17.72 -7.91 -8.40
N ARG A 50 -16.67 -8.72 -8.54
CA ARG A 50 -15.46 -8.35 -9.27
C ARG A 50 -15.74 -8.40 -10.78
N PRO A 51 -15.73 -7.26 -11.50
CA PRO A 51 -15.76 -7.30 -12.95
C PRO A 51 -14.47 -7.96 -13.45
N ILE A 52 -14.56 -8.88 -14.41
CA ILE A 52 -13.39 -9.41 -15.12
C ILE A 52 -13.43 -8.79 -16.50
N ILE A 53 -12.43 -7.96 -16.78
CA ILE A 53 -12.36 -7.19 -18.02
C ILE A 53 -11.18 -7.73 -18.83
N GLY A 54 -11.49 -8.25 -20.02
CA GLY A 54 -10.49 -8.69 -20.99
C GLY A 54 -9.67 -7.51 -21.48
N LYS A 55 -8.34 -7.64 -21.47
CA LYS A 55 -7.37 -6.63 -21.90
C LYS A 55 -6.27 -7.30 -22.71
N SER A 56 -5.54 -6.53 -23.50
CA SER A 56 -4.32 -7.01 -24.16
C SER A 56 -3.23 -7.36 -23.14
N ASP A 57 -2.29 -8.21 -23.55
CA ASP A 57 -1.12 -8.56 -22.73
C ASP A 57 -0.31 -7.29 -22.38
N GLU A 58 -0.15 -6.37 -23.32
CA GLU A 58 0.49 -5.06 -23.12
C GLU A 58 -0.16 -4.27 -22.00
N ALA A 59 -1.50 -4.16 -21.98
CA ALA A 59 -2.21 -3.46 -20.91
C ALA A 59 -2.01 -4.15 -19.55
N PHE A 60 -2.00 -5.49 -19.52
CA PHE A 60 -1.69 -6.24 -18.30
C PHE A 60 -0.28 -5.97 -17.78
N GLU A 61 0.70 -5.89 -18.68
CA GLU A 61 2.09 -5.57 -18.34
C GLU A 61 2.22 -4.13 -17.81
N THR A 62 1.63 -3.14 -18.49
CA THR A 62 1.64 -1.74 -18.05
C THR A 62 1.04 -1.59 -16.65
N ILE A 63 -0.13 -2.17 -16.40
CA ILE A 63 -0.76 -2.15 -15.07
C ILE A 63 0.13 -2.86 -14.04
N GLY A 64 0.62 -4.06 -14.37
CA GLY A 64 1.43 -4.86 -13.45
C GLY A 64 2.72 -4.14 -13.05
N ASN A 65 3.38 -3.47 -14.00
CA ASN A 65 4.59 -2.70 -13.76
C ASN A 65 4.30 -1.45 -12.91
N ALA A 66 3.21 -0.73 -13.20
CA ALA A 66 2.78 0.42 -12.41
C ALA A 66 2.54 0.06 -10.93
N LEU A 67 1.90 -1.10 -10.67
CA LEU A 67 1.68 -1.61 -9.32
C LEU A 67 2.99 -2.00 -8.61
N ARG A 68 3.91 -2.68 -9.30
CA ARG A 68 5.21 -3.10 -8.74
C ARG A 68 6.13 -1.94 -8.39
N LEU A 69 6.13 -0.89 -9.22
CA LEU A 69 6.98 0.28 -9.03
C LEU A 69 6.43 1.26 -7.99
N ASN A 70 5.14 1.20 -7.66
CA ASN A 70 4.55 2.07 -6.66
C ASN A 70 5.03 1.73 -5.24
N THR A 71 5.49 2.74 -4.51
CA THR A 71 6.09 2.58 -3.17
C THR A 71 5.13 1.96 -2.14
N PHE A 72 3.82 2.19 -2.27
CA PHE A 72 2.81 1.67 -1.35
C PHE A 72 2.30 0.28 -1.75
N LEU A 73 2.45 -0.11 -3.02
CA LEU A 73 1.89 -1.35 -3.59
C LEU A 73 2.95 -2.38 -4.02
N ARG A 74 4.24 -2.07 -3.86
CA ARG A 74 5.37 -2.96 -4.21
C ARG A 74 5.37 -4.36 -3.55
N ASN A 75 4.62 -4.54 -2.47
CA ASN A 75 4.54 -5.80 -1.73
C ASN A 75 3.38 -6.71 -2.20
N LEU A 76 2.66 -6.33 -3.25
CA LEU A 76 1.63 -7.20 -3.84
C LEU A 76 2.28 -8.42 -4.48
N ASP A 77 1.70 -9.60 -4.23
CA ASP A 77 2.11 -10.82 -4.90
C ASP A 77 1.56 -10.90 -6.34
N ALA A 78 2.07 -11.85 -7.13
CA ALA A 78 1.69 -12.00 -8.54
C ALA A 78 0.19 -12.25 -8.72
N THR A 79 -0.43 -13.02 -7.83
CA THR A 79 -1.87 -13.31 -7.89
C THR A 79 -2.70 -12.08 -7.56
N GLN A 80 -2.29 -11.27 -6.59
CA GLN A 80 -2.93 -10.00 -6.28
C GLN A 80 -2.83 -9.03 -7.46
N ILE A 81 -1.64 -8.90 -8.06
CA ILE A 81 -1.43 -8.06 -9.26
C ILE A 81 -2.36 -8.52 -10.39
N GLU A 82 -2.42 -9.81 -10.69
CA GLU A 82 -3.28 -10.37 -11.73
C GLU A 82 -4.78 -10.09 -11.47
N LYS A 83 -5.24 -10.32 -10.24
CA LYS A 83 -6.63 -10.03 -9.84
C LYS A 83 -6.95 -8.53 -9.93
N ILE A 84 -6.02 -7.65 -9.57
CA ILE A 84 -6.20 -6.19 -9.69
C ILE A 84 -6.22 -5.80 -11.17
N SER A 85 -5.23 -6.22 -11.96
CA SER A 85 -5.14 -5.91 -13.38
C SER A 85 -6.36 -6.38 -14.15
N SER A 86 -6.89 -7.57 -13.87
CA SER A 86 -8.12 -8.08 -14.50
C SER A 86 -9.38 -7.29 -14.11
N ALA A 87 -9.40 -6.70 -12.92
CA ALA A 87 -10.54 -5.93 -12.41
C ALA A 87 -10.57 -4.46 -12.84
N MET A 88 -9.44 -3.91 -13.30
CA MET A 88 -9.40 -2.53 -13.78
C MET A 88 -10.26 -2.34 -15.04
N TYR A 89 -10.93 -1.20 -15.17
CA TYR A 89 -11.77 -0.85 -16.33
C TYR A 89 -11.20 0.38 -17.08
N PRO A 90 -11.42 0.49 -18.39
CA PRO A 90 -10.87 1.60 -19.17
C PRO A 90 -11.65 2.89 -18.91
N VAL A 91 -10.94 4.02 -18.90
CA VAL A 91 -11.48 5.36 -18.75
C VAL A 91 -10.79 6.30 -19.74
N GLU A 92 -11.58 6.89 -20.63
CA GLU A 92 -11.12 7.90 -21.58
C GLU A 92 -11.26 9.30 -20.99
N VAL A 93 -10.22 10.11 -21.09
CA VAL A 93 -10.19 11.47 -20.56
C VAL A 93 -9.71 12.44 -21.63
N GLN A 94 -10.45 13.53 -21.84
CA GLN A 94 -10.07 14.58 -22.80
C GLN A 94 -9.02 15.53 -22.20
N ALA A 95 -8.20 16.12 -23.07
CA ALA A 95 -7.24 17.15 -22.69
C ALA A 95 -7.89 18.28 -21.87
N GLY A 96 -7.22 18.70 -20.79
CA GLY A 96 -7.70 19.74 -19.88
C GLY A 96 -8.71 19.28 -18.82
N ALA A 97 -9.27 18.06 -18.92
CA ALA A 97 -10.22 17.54 -17.94
C ALA A 97 -9.56 17.28 -16.57
N ILE A 98 -10.31 17.52 -15.50
CA ILE A 98 -9.89 17.21 -14.13
C ILE A 98 -10.29 15.77 -13.81
N ILE A 99 -9.30 14.93 -13.55
CA ILE A 99 -9.49 13.50 -13.22
C ILE A 99 -9.70 13.34 -11.71
N ILE A 100 -8.92 14.07 -10.93
CA ILE A 100 -9.00 14.12 -9.47
C ILE A 100 -8.98 15.58 -9.05
N ARG A 101 -9.85 15.97 -8.12
CA ARG A 101 -9.85 17.30 -7.50
C ARG A 101 -9.41 17.18 -6.04
N GLN A 102 -8.51 18.07 -5.63
CA GLN A 102 -8.01 18.14 -4.25
C GLN A 102 -9.15 18.41 -3.26
N GLY A 103 -9.13 17.75 -2.11
CA GLY A 103 -10.14 17.86 -1.05
C GLY A 103 -11.34 16.93 -1.22
N ASP A 104 -11.58 16.40 -2.42
CA ASP A 104 -12.68 15.47 -2.64
C ASP A 104 -12.42 14.13 -1.94
N LEU A 105 -13.48 13.41 -1.56
CA LEU A 105 -13.35 12.03 -1.13
C LEU A 105 -13.02 11.14 -2.33
N GLY A 106 -11.86 10.50 -2.28
CA GLY A 106 -11.38 9.64 -3.35
C GLY A 106 -11.70 8.17 -3.12
N SER A 107 -12.31 7.50 -4.11
CA SER A 107 -12.59 6.06 -4.06
C SER A 107 -12.01 5.29 -5.25
N ILE A 108 -11.26 5.92 -6.15
CA ILE A 108 -10.76 5.32 -7.38
C ILE A 108 -9.26 5.62 -7.53
N MET A 109 -8.48 4.67 -8.03
CA MET A 109 -7.08 4.89 -8.44
C MET A 109 -6.93 4.52 -9.91
N TYR A 110 -5.91 5.10 -10.54
CA TYR A 110 -5.72 5.05 -11.98
C TYR A 110 -4.30 4.64 -12.34
N VAL A 111 -4.16 3.94 -13.46
CA VAL A 111 -2.89 3.74 -14.17
C VAL A 111 -3.00 4.39 -15.54
N ILE A 112 -1.98 5.13 -15.94
CA ILE A 112 -1.93 5.76 -17.27
C ILE A 112 -1.48 4.70 -18.28
N GLN A 113 -2.33 4.38 -19.24
CA GLN A 113 -1.96 3.55 -20.40
C GLN A 113 -1.40 4.42 -21.52
N GLU A 114 -2.02 5.57 -21.76
CA GLU A 114 -1.59 6.52 -22.78
C GLU A 114 -1.92 7.95 -22.32
N GLY A 115 -1.09 8.90 -22.73
CA GLY A 115 -1.26 10.32 -22.45
C GLY A 115 -0.45 10.82 -21.25
N LYS A 116 -0.71 12.07 -20.89
CA LYS A 116 0.06 12.82 -19.90
C LYS A 116 -0.86 13.63 -18.99
N VAL A 117 -0.57 13.61 -17.70
CA VAL A 117 -1.32 14.36 -16.68
C VAL A 117 -0.38 15.22 -15.84
N GLN A 118 -0.89 16.34 -15.32
CA GLN A 118 -0.20 17.17 -14.33
C GLN A 118 -0.83 17.04 -12.94
N VAL A 119 0.02 17.07 -11.93
CA VAL A 119 -0.36 17.11 -10.52
C VAL A 119 -0.18 18.53 -10.01
N VAL A 120 -1.25 19.08 -9.44
CA VAL A 120 -1.31 20.44 -8.88
C VAL A 120 -1.81 20.34 -7.44
N LYS A 121 -1.05 20.92 -6.50
CA LYS A 121 -1.44 20.98 -5.08
C LYS A 121 -1.45 22.42 -4.63
N ASP A 122 -2.53 22.86 -3.98
CA ASP A 122 -2.68 24.24 -3.48
C ASP A 122 -2.42 25.27 -4.60
N ASN A 123 -2.96 24.99 -5.79
CA ASN A 123 -2.75 25.76 -7.04
C ASN A 123 -1.29 25.87 -7.52
N ARG A 124 -0.37 25.07 -7.00
CA ARG A 124 1.04 25.00 -7.44
C ARG A 124 1.31 23.70 -8.19
N PHE A 125 2.02 23.82 -9.32
CA PHE A 125 2.50 22.66 -10.06
C PHE A 125 3.44 21.83 -9.18
N VAL A 126 3.22 20.51 -9.14
CA VAL A 126 4.06 19.57 -8.38
C VAL A 126 4.92 18.76 -9.34
N ARG A 127 4.29 18.07 -10.30
CA ARG A 127 4.96 17.22 -11.29
C ARG A 127 4.03 16.86 -12.44
N THR A 128 4.61 16.28 -13.47
CA THR A 128 3.91 15.61 -14.57
C THR A 128 4.04 14.09 -14.43
N MET A 129 3.05 13.34 -14.89
CA MET A 129 3.05 11.87 -14.95
C MET A 129 2.64 11.42 -16.35
N GLU A 130 3.23 10.33 -16.81
CA GLU A 130 3.11 9.77 -18.15
C GLU A 130 2.70 8.29 -18.06
N GLU A 131 2.67 7.61 -19.20
CA GLU A 131 2.40 6.17 -19.32
C GLU A 131 3.14 5.34 -18.25
N GLY A 132 2.43 4.34 -17.70
CA GLY A 132 2.93 3.46 -16.64
C GLY A 132 2.89 4.08 -15.24
N ALA A 133 2.52 5.35 -15.08
CA ALA A 133 2.36 5.95 -13.76
C ALA A 133 1.03 5.56 -13.11
N LEU A 134 1.08 5.27 -11.81
CA LEU A 134 -0.09 5.06 -10.96
C LEU A 134 -0.36 6.30 -10.11
N PHE A 135 -1.64 6.68 -9.96
CA PHE A 135 -2.04 7.80 -9.11
C PHE A 135 -3.42 7.61 -8.46
N GLY A 136 -3.63 8.29 -7.33
CA GLY A 136 -4.89 8.26 -6.59
C GLY A 136 -5.00 7.11 -5.58
N GLU A 137 -3.93 6.35 -5.38
CA GLU A 137 -3.81 5.23 -4.44
C GLU A 137 -3.95 5.66 -2.98
N LEU A 138 -3.44 6.84 -2.61
CA LEU A 138 -3.41 7.28 -1.21
C LEU A 138 -4.81 7.34 -0.60
N ALA A 139 -5.79 7.82 -1.37
CA ALA A 139 -7.16 7.91 -0.90
C ALA A 139 -7.71 6.50 -0.60
N ILE A 140 -7.46 5.52 -1.48
CA ILE A 140 -7.91 4.13 -1.32
C ILE A 140 -7.25 3.46 -0.11
N LEU A 141 -5.95 3.69 0.08
CA LEU A 141 -5.16 3.05 1.13
C LEU A 141 -5.43 3.63 2.51
N HIS A 142 -5.59 4.94 2.63
CA HIS A 142 -5.70 5.63 3.92
C HIS A 142 -7.09 6.15 4.26
N HIS A 143 -8.08 5.97 3.37
CA HIS A 143 -9.43 6.52 3.55
C HIS A 143 -9.40 8.03 3.85
N CYS A 144 -8.62 8.75 3.04
CA CYS A 144 -8.45 10.19 3.16
C CYS A 144 -8.96 10.93 1.91
N GLU A 145 -9.10 12.24 2.06
CA GLU A 145 -9.36 13.17 0.95
C GLU A 145 -8.21 13.16 -0.07
N ARG A 146 -8.52 13.54 -1.31
CA ARG A 146 -7.54 13.71 -2.38
C ARG A 146 -6.53 14.79 -2.01
N THR A 147 -5.26 14.43 -1.99
CA THR A 147 -4.17 15.30 -1.52
C THR A 147 -3.72 16.34 -2.55
N ALA A 148 -4.07 16.16 -3.82
CA ALA A 148 -3.76 17.04 -4.94
C ALA A 148 -4.79 16.88 -6.06
N THR A 149 -4.86 17.88 -6.93
CA THR A 149 -5.64 17.85 -8.18
C THR A 149 -4.80 17.21 -9.28
N VAL A 150 -5.39 16.32 -10.08
CA VAL A 150 -4.77 15.73 -11.27
C VAL A 150 -5.57 16.14 -12.49
N ARG A 151 -4.91 16.74 -13.48
CA ARG A 151 -5.53 17.22 -14.71
C ARG A 151 -4.83 16.62 -15.92
N ALA A 152 -5.61 16.19 -16.91
CA ALA A 152 -5.11 15.76 -18.21
C ALA A 152 -4.45 16.94 -18.96
N ILE A 153 -3.21 16.77 -19.40
CA ILE A 153 -2.52 17.72 -20.28
C ILE A 153 -2.95 17.46 -21.74
N GLU A 154 -3.07 16.19 -22.11
CA GLU A 154 -3.55 15.70 -23.40
C GLU A 154 -4.64 14.64 -23.21
N SER A 155 -5.21 14.11 -24.30
CA SER A 155 -6.16 13.00 -24.20
C SER A 155 -5.47 11.79 -23.57
N CYS A 156 -6.10 11.16 -22.59
CA CYS A 156 -5.51 10.06 -21.83
C CYS A 156 -6.41 8.82 -21.89
N HIS A 157 -5.79 7.65 -22.10
CA HIS A 157 -6.39 6.36 -21.84
C HIS A 157 -5.92 5.86 -20.47
N LEU A 158 -6.85 5.61 -19.56
CA LEU A 158 -6.56 5.22 -18.18
C LEU A 158 -7.19 3.88 -17.84
N TRP A 159 -6.55 3.13 -16.96
CA TRP A 159 -7.15 2.01 -16.25
C TRP A 159 -7.58 2.46 -14.87
N ALA A 160 -8.81 2.17 -14.45
CA ALA A 160 -9.35 2.56 -13.16
C ALA A 160 -9.79 1.34 -12.33
N ILE A 161 -9.65 1.42 -11.00
CA ILE A 161 -10.24 0.46 -10.06
C ILE A 161 -10.80 1.18 -8.85
N GLU A 162 -11.98 0.74 -8.41
CA GLU A 162 -12.66 1.24 -7.23
C GLU A 162 -12.10 0.63 -5.93
N ARG A 163 -12.19 1.40 -4.84
CA ARG A 163 -11.73 1.04 -3.50
C ARG A 163 -12.33 -0.29 -3.04
N ASN A 164 -13.64 -0.45 -3.13
CA ASN A 164 -14.36 -1.66 -2.74
C ASN A 164 -13.82 -2.91 -3.47
N VAL A 165 -13.56 -2.81 -4.78
CA VAL A 165 -13.01 -3.92 -5.59
C VAL A 165 -11.58 -4.22 -5.18
N PHE A 166 -10.73 -3.20 -5.02
CA PHE A 166 -9.36 -3.37 -4.54
C PHE A 166 -9.32 -4.04 -3.17
N HIS A 167 -10.09 -3.54 -2.20
CA HIS A 167 -10.16 -4.09 -0.84
C HIS A 167 -10.71 -5.52 -0.84
N ALA A 168 -11.73 -5.81 -1.65
CA ALA A 168 -12.26 -7.17 -1.79
C ALA A 168 -11.20 -8.16 -2.28
N ILE A 169 -10.39 -7.78 -3.28
CA ILE A 169 -9.27 -8.60 -3.77
C ILE A 169 -8.24 -8.84 -2.67
N MET A 170 -7.87 -7.79 -1.92
CA MET A 170 -6.90 -7.90 -0.83
C MET A 170 -7.40 -8.82 0.29
N MET A 171 -8.67 -8.69 0.69
CA MET A 171 -9.30 -9.54 1.69
C MET A 171 -9.45 -10.98 1.22
N GLU A 172 -9.85 -11.22 -0.03
CA GLU A 172 -9.93 -12.54 -0.63
C GLU A 172 -8.56 -13.23 -0.62
N SER A 173 -7.51 -12.55 -1.09
CA SER A 173 -6.15 -13.10 -1.07
C SER A 173 -5.63 -13.38 0.36
N ALA A 174 -5.97 -12.54 1.34
CA ALA A 174 -5.63 -12.82 2.74
C ALA A 174 -6.36 -14.07 3.26
N ARG A 175 -7.66 -14.21 2.97
CA ARG A 175 -8.45 -15.40 3.33
C ARG A 175 -7.92 -16.67 2.69
N GLU A 176 -7.58 -16.63 1.40
CA GLU A 176 -6.98 -17.75 0.67
C GLU A 176 -5.67 -18.21 1.32
N LYS A 177 -4.81 -17.27 1.73
CA LYS A 177 -3.55 -17.54 2.46
C LYS A 177 -3.83 -18.17 3.82
N THR A 178 -4.72 -17.59 4.62
CA THR A 178 -5.11 -18.14 5.94
C THR A 178 -5.68 -19.56 5.81
N MET A 179 -6.55 -19.80 4.84
CA MET A 179 -7.14 -21.12 4.60
C MET A 179 -6.10 -22.14 4.13
N THR A 180 -5.15 -21.72 3.30
CA THR A 180 -4.03 -22.56 2.87
C THR A 180 -3.13 -22.92 4.05
N MET A 181 -2.80 -21.94 4.90
CA MET A 181 -1.99 -22.18 6.11
C MET A 181 -2.71 -23.10 7.11
N LYS A 182 -4.01 -22.90 7.33
CA LYS A 182 -4.85 -23.80 8.14
C LYS A 182 -4.75 -25.25 7.63
N ARG A 183 -4.80 -25.48 6.31
CA ARG A 183 -4.63 -26.81 5.73
C ARG A 183 -3.27 -27.41 6.07
N TYR A 184 -2.20 -26.64 5.96
CA TYR A 184 -0.85 -27.10 6.34
C TYR A 184 -0.75 -27.45 7.82
N LEU A 185 -1.32 -26.62 8.71
CA LEU A 185 -1.38 -26.91 10.15
C LEU A 185 -2.13 -28.23 10.40
N LYS A 186 -3.27 -28.44 9.73
CA LYS A 186 -4.07 -29.66 9.89
C LYS A 186 -3.33 -30.92 9.43
N TRP A 187 -2.48 -30.82 8.41
CA TRP A 187 -1.64 -31.94 7.95
C TRP A 187 -0.45 -32.23 8.85
N SER A 188 -0.05 -31.30 9.72
CA SER A 188 1.02 -31.54 10.68
C SER A 188 0.56 -32.44 11.82
N ASN A 189 1.39 -33.39 12.24
CA ASN A 189 1.10 -34.25 13.40
C ASN A 189 0.91 -33.47 14.71
N ARG A 190 1.51 -32.28 14.81
CA ARG A 190 1.49 -31.46 16.02
C ARG A 190 0.17 -30.72 16.21
N PHE A 191 -0.47 -30.28 15.11
CA PHE A 191 -1.66 -29.43 15.15
C PHE A 191 -2.94 -30.12 14.61
N CYS A 192 -2.85 -31.32 14.04
CA CYS A 192 -3.99 -32.02 13.43
C CYS A 192 -5.21 -32.22 14.36
N GLY A 193 -5.00 -32.36 15.67
CA GLY A 193 -6.07 -32.53 16.66
C GLY A 193 -6.79 -31.25 17.10
N TYR A 194 -6.31 -30.08 16.71
CA TYR A 194 -6.84 -28.81 17.21
C TYR A 194 -8.18 -28.46 16.55
N PRO A 195 -9.10 -27.77 17.27
CA PRO A 195 -10.32 -27.23 16.70
C PRO A 195 -10.05 -26.26 15.56
N GLU A 196 -10.98 -26.18 14.60
CA GLU A 196 -10.84 -25.35 13.41
C GLU A 196 -10.62 -23.86 13.73
N GLU A 197 -11.39 -23.32 14.68
CA GLU A 197 -11.27 -21.92 15.11
C GLU A 197 -9.87 -21.60 15.66
N VAL A 198 -9.26 -22.55 16.38
CA VAL A 198 -7.90 -22.39 16.91
C VAL A 198 -6.88 -22.41 15.78
N LEU A 199 -7.05 -23.30 14.81
CA LEU A 199 -6.16 -23.37 13.64
C LEU A 199 -6.21 -22.12 12.77
N LEU A 200 -7.41 -21.52 12.61
CA LEU A 200 -7.57 -20.25 11.91
C LEU A 200 -6.83 -19.12 12.64
N ARG A 201 -7.00 -19.02 13.96
CA ARG A 201 -6.25 -18.04 14.77
C ARG A 201 -4.75 -18.23 14.67
N ILE A 202 -4.24 -19.47 14.72
CA ILE A 202 -2.81 -19.73 14.55
C ILE A 202 -2.37 -19.31 13.14
N ALA A 203 -3.14 -19.66 12.10
CA ALA A 203 -2.83 -19.35 10.72
C ALA A 203 -2.70 -17.84 10.46
N GLU A 204 -3.51 -17.01 11.11
CA GLU A 204 -3.44 -15.54 11.02
C GLU A 204 -2.11 -14.96 11.53
N PHE A 205 -1.42 -15.64 12.45
CA PHE A 205 -0.12 -15.22 12.98
C PHE A 205 1.07 -15.87 12.28
N CYS A 206 0.84 -16.81 11.35
CA CYS A 206 1.92 -17.45 10.61
C CYS A 206 2.52 -16.47 9.58
N THR A 207 3.86 -16.43 9.53
CA THR A 207 4.58 -15.70 8.49
C THR A 207 5.19 -16.69 7.50
N GLU A 208 4.96 -16.47 6.20
CA GLU A 208 5.60 -17.26 5.15
C GLU A 208 7.08 -16.83 5.03
N MET A 209 7.98 -17.81 5.02
CA MET A 209 9.40 -17.61 4.75
C MET A 209 9.78 -18.39 3.51
N ARG A 210 10.53 -17.75 2.60
CA ARG A 210 11.04 -18.36 1.37
C ARG A 210 12.55 -18.46 1.46
N TYR A 211 13.07 -19.58 1.00
CA TYR A 211 14.49 -19.89 0.94
C TYR A 211 14.81 -20.39 -0.45
N GLU A 212 15.86 -19.86 -1.05
CA GLU A 212 16.41 -20.32 -2.32
C GLU A 212 17.25 -21.58 -2.10
N ALA A 213 17.52 -22.30 -3.19
CA ALA A 213 18.38 -23.47 -3.14
C ALA A 213 19.77 -23.09 -2.60
N ARG A 214 20.22 -23.80 -1.55
CA ARG A 214 21.50 -23.59 -0.83
C ARG A 214 21.53 -22.41 0.14
N GLU A 215 20.42 -21.74 0.40
CA GLU A 215 20.32 -20.83 1.55
C GLU A 215 20.19 -21.63 2.85
N GLU A 216 20.93 -21.22 3.88
CA GLU A 216 20.86 -21.84 5.20
C GLU A 216 19.69 -21.28 6.01
N LEU A 217 18.84 -22.18 6.50
CA LEU A 217 17.81 -21.86 7.48
C LEU A 217 18.42 -21.82 8.88
N VAL A 218 18.63 -20.62 9.43
CA VAL A 218 18.98 -20.44 10.85
C VAL A 218 17.73 -20.63 11.71
N VAL A 219 17.61 -21.82 12.30
CA VAL A 219 16.49 -22.16 13.18
C VAL A 219 16.66 -21.46 14.52
N LYS A 220 15.68 -20.61 14.87
CA LYS A 220 15.62 -19.96 16.18
C LYS A 220 14.69 -20.73 17.12
N PRO A 221 15.10 -21.03 18.36
CA PRO A 221 14.33 -21.87 19.28
C PRO A 221 12.99 -21.25 19.72
N GLN A 222 12.80 -19.94 19.55
CA GLN A 222 11.54 -19.26 19.87
C GLN A 222 10.43 -19.48 18.81
N TYR A 223 10.74 -20.12 17.67
CA TYR A 223 9.81 -20.25 16.55
C TYR A 223 9.51 -21.71 16.23
N VAL A 224 8.28 -21.96 15.77
CA VAL A 224 7.86 -23.23 15.17
C VAL A 224 7.86 -23.05 13.66
N TYR A 225 8.59 -23.91 12.96
CA TYR A 225 8.69 -23.87 11.50
C TYR A 225 7.87 -24.99 10.88
N LEU A 226 7.08 -24.67 9.86
CA LEU A 226 6.29 -25.63 9.09
C LEU A 226 6.71 -25.57 7.62
N VAL A 227 7.18 -26.69 7.07
CA VAL A 227 7.54 -26.79 5.65
C VAL A 227 6.25 -26.91 4.84
N CYS A 228 5.91 -25.85 4.11
CA CYS A 228 4.66 -25.76 3.35
C CYS A 228 4.82 -26.25 1.89
N ARG A 229 6.00 -26.04 1.30
CA ARG A 229 6.35 -26.45 -0.07
C ARG A 229 7.83 -26.82 -0.15
N GLY A 230 8.16 -27.76 -1.04
CA GLY A 230 9.53 -28.29 -1.20
C GLY A 230 9.87 -29.41 -0.21
N SER A 231 11.08 -29.96 -0.38
CA SER A 231 11.64 -31.02 0.47
C SER A 231 12.77 -30.43 1.29
N LYS A 232 12.74 -30.60 2.62
CA LYS A 232 13.86 -30.19 3.47
C LYS A 232 15.04 -31.14 3.22
N VAL A 233 16.20 -30.62 2.82
CA VAL A 233 17.46 -31.35 2.93
C VAL A 233 17.99 -31.10 4.34
N SER A 234 17.77 -32.08 5.23
CA SER A 234 18.32 -32.19 6.60
C SER A 234 18.45 -30.91 7.42
N ALA A 235 17.60 -30.73 8.44
CA ALA A 235 18.04 -29.96 9.62
C ALA A 235 18.85 -30.89 10.51
N ILE A 236 20.06 -30.47 10.86
CA ILE A 236 20.77 -30.98 12.03
C ILE A 236 19.99 -30.47 13.24
N PHE A 237 19.41 -31.39 14.01
CA PHE A 237 18.69 -31.12 15.25
C PHE A 237 19.67 -30.96 16.41
#